data_AF-A0A832U5Q2-F1
#
_entry.id   AF-A0A832U5Q2-F1
#
_cell.length_a   1.000
_cell.length_b   1.000
_cell.length_c   1.000
_cell.angle_alpha   90.00
_cell.angle_beta   90.00
_cell.angle_gamma   90.00
#
_symmetry.space_group_name_H-M   'P 1'
#
loop_
_entity.id
_entity.type
_entity.pdbx_description
1 polymer ?
#
loop_
_entity_poly.entity_id
_entity_poly.type
_entity_poly.pdbx_seq_one_letter_code
_entity_poly.pdbx_strand_id
1 'polypeptide(L)'
;MYEGSPTCKGNIIRLTEERWIHITSSHPEMAFLLEGVLNTIAAPDIIFKGDFGESISVKKINDKYLVVPYREEKNGFIITAYITKKLRGREIIWEAKK
;
A
#
# COMPACT_ATOMS: atom_id res chain seq x y z
N MET A 1 4.93 -0.81 18.44
CA MET A 1 4.40 0.33 17.66
C MET A 1 5.25 0.50 16.41
N TYR A 2 4.70 0.30 15.21
CA TYR A 2 5.42 0.63 13.97
C TYR A 2 5.24 2.12 13.68
N GLU A 3 6.35 2.85 13.60
CA GLU A 3 6.37 4.28 13.26
C GLU A 3 5.80 4.48 11.85
N GLY A 4 4.88 5.44 11.69
CA GLY A 4 4.17 5.65 10.43
C GLY A 4 5.12 5.98 9.28
N SER A 5 4.76 5.60 8.06
CA SER A 5 5.53 5.94 6.87
C SER A 5 4.97 7.18 6.18
N PRO A 6 5.83 8.12 5.75
CA PRO A 6 5.40 9.25 4.95
C PRO A 6 4.97 8.75 3.56
N THR A 7 3.89 9.31 3.03
CA THR A 7 3.46 9.09 1.64
C THR A 7 4.20 10.03 0.71
N CYS A 8 4.19 9.73 -0.58
CA CYS A 8 4.67 10.64 -1.63
C CYS A 8 3.92 12.00 -1.66
N LYS A 9 2.77 12.12 -0.96
CA LYS A 9 2.03 13.39 -0.80
C LYS A 9 2.38 14.13 0.50
N GLY A 10 3.28 13.60 1.33
CA GLY A 10 3.68 14.19 2.60
C GLY A 10 2.77 13.85 3.79
N ASN A 11 1.77 12.98 3.61
CA ASN A 11 0.90 12.53 4.70
C ASN A 11 1.52 11.35 5.44
N ILE A 12 1.36 11.28 6.75
CA ILE A 12 1.87 10.15 7.55
C ILE A 12 0.79 9.07 7.61
N ILE A 13 1.10 7.89 7.08
CA ILE A 13 0.24 6.70 7.19
C ILE A 13 0.73 5.83 8.31
N ARG A 14 -0.16 5.55 9.27
CA ARG A 14 0.11 4.67 10.39
C ARG A 14 -0.32 3.25 10.07
N LEU A 15 0.56 2.30 10.35
CA LEU A 15 0.25 0.88 10.36
C LEU A 15 0.32 0.41 11.82
N THR A 16 -0.84 0.09 12.40
CA THR A 16 -0.89 -0.49 13.74
C THR A 16 -0.57 -1.99 13.68
N GLU A 17 -0.04 -2.53 14.79
CA GLU A 17 0.23 -3.96 14.92
C GLU A 17 -1.02 -4.80 14.71
N GLU A 18 -2.16 -4.37 15.26
CA GLU A 18 -3.45 -5.04 15.07
C GLU A 18 -3.85 -5.15 13.59
N ARG A 19 -3.64 -4.07 12.82
CA ARG A 19 -3.90 -4.08 11.36
C ARG A 19 -2.91 -4.99 10.63
N TRP A 20 -1.64 -4.96 11.01
CA TRP A 20 -0.63 -5.83 10.41
C TRP A 20 -0.92 -7.31 10.67
N ILE A 21 -1.32 -7.65 11.90
CA ILE A 21 -1.74 -9.00 12.27
C ILE A 21 -2.98 -9.41 11.45
N HIS A 22 -3.96 -8.51 11.27
CA HIS A 22 -5.13 -8.80 10.44
C HIS A 22 -4.75 -9.07 8.97
N ILE A 23 -3.85 -8.27 8.39
CA ILE A 23 -3.35 -8.43 7.02
C ILE A 23 -2.61 -9.76 6.88
N THR A 24 -1.64 -10.03 7.75
CA THR A 24 -0.81 -11.25 7.71
C THR A 24 -1.61 -12.51 8.03
N SER A 25 -2.64 -12.42 8.87
CA SER A 25 -3.56 -13.53 9.11
C SER A 25 -4.39 -13.89 7.88
N SER A 26 -4.70 -12.91 7.03
CA SER A 26 -5.42 -13.16 5.76
C SER A 26 -4.45 -13.48 4.61
N HIS A 27 -3.24 -12.93 4.65
CA HIS A 27 -2.21 -13.03 3.62
C HIS A 27 -0.85 -13.33 4.29
N PRO A 28 -0.55 -14.59 4.62
CA PRO A 28 0.68 -14.94 5.34
C PRO A 28 1.95 -14.56 4.59
N GLU A 29 1.90 -14.46 3.25
CA GLU A 29 2.98 -13.95 2.42
C GLU A 29 3.41 -12.51 2.74
N MET A 30 2.54 -11.72 3.40
CA MET A 30 2.84 -10.35 3.79
C MET A 30 3.81 -10.24 4.96
N ALA A 31 3.93 -11.26 5.80
CA ALA A 31 4.75 -11.18 7.02
C ALA A 31 6.21 -10.78 6.73
N PHE A 32 6.72 -11.15 5.55
CA PHE A 32 8.08 -10.85 5.10
C PHE A 32 8.19 -9.58 4.24
N LEU A 33 7.08 -8.89 4.00
CA LEU A 33 6.99 -7.74 3.09
C LEU A 33 6.62 -6.43 3.80
N LEU A 34 6.73 -6.37 5.13
CA LEU A 34 6.45 -5.15 5.90
C LEU A 34 7.23 -3.96 5.33
N GLU A 35 8.54 -4.09 5.14
CA GLU A 35 9.37 -3.05 4.56
C GLU A 35 8.94 -2.70 3.13
N GLY A 36 8.57 -3.72 2.33
CA GLY A 36 8.03 -3.52 0.99
C GLY A 36 6.73 -2.71 0.99
N VAL A 37 5.85 -2.94 1.95
CA VAL A 37 4.58 -2.21 2.12
C VAL A 37 4.85 -0.75 2.47
N LEU A 38 5.69 -0.50 3.46
CA LEU A 38 6.08 0.86 3.87
C LEU A 38 6.75 1.61 2.72
N ASN A 39 7.66 0.94 2.01
CA ASN A 39 8.34 1.50 0.84
C ASN A 39 7.38 1.74 -0.34
N THR A 40 6.34 0.93 -0.51
CA THR A 40 5.31 1.12 -1.54
C THR A 40 4.42 2.33 -1.25
N ILE A 41 4.20 2.67 0.02
CA ILE A 41 3.48 3.88 0.41
C ILE A 41 4.37 5.12 0.22
N ALA A 42 5.64 5.03 0.59
CA ALA A 42 6.59 6.13 0.46
C ALA A 42 6.96 6.42 -1.00
N ALA A 43 7.18 5.37 -1.80
CA ALA A 43 7.62 5.45 -3.19
C ALA A 43 6.91 4.38 -4.06
N PRO A 44 5.62 4.58 -4.38
CA PRO A 44 4.89 3.71 -5.31
C PRO A 44 5.42 3.87 -6.75
N ASP A 45 5.28 2.83 -7.58
CA ASP A 45 5.42 2.96 -9.04
C ASP A 45 4.13 3.54 -9.64
N ILE A 46 2.96 3.10 -9.16
CA ILE A 46 1.64 3.50 -9.67
C ILE A 46 0.71 3.72 -8.48
N ILE A 47 -0.13 4.73 -8.56
CA ILE A 47 -1.23 4.94 -7.62
C ILE A 47 -2.54 4.86 -8.42
N PHE A 48 -3.41 3.94 -8.00
CA PHE A 48 -4.77 3.84 -8.53
C PHE A 48 -5.78 4.54 -7.62
N LYS A 49 -6.87 5.01 -8.22
CA LYS A 49 -8.04 5.50 -7.51
C LYS A 49 -8.82 4.34 -6.90
N GLY A 50 -9.13 4.44 -5.61
CA GLY A 50 -10.14 3.63 -4.95
C GLY A 50 -11.56 4.11 -5.29
N ASP A 51 -12.51 3.20 -5.12
CA ASP A 51 -13.94 3.47 -5.40
C ASP A 51 -14.55 4.40 -4.34
N PHE A 52 -14.07 4.31 -3.09
CA PHE A 52 -14.59 5.05 -1.93
C PHE A 52 -13.60 6.09 -1.40
N GLY A 53 -12.73 6.61 -2.27
CA GLY A 53 -11.74 7.64 -1.91
C GLY A 53 -10.48 7.11 -1.24
N GLU A 54 -10.24 5.80 -1.22
CA GLU A 54 -8.92 5.27 -0.90
C GLU A 54 -7.92 5.47 -2.05
N SER A 55 -6.64 5.54 -1.71
CA SER A 55 -5.54 5.51 -2.68
C SER A 55 -4.93 4.11 -2.66
N ILE A 56 -4.59 3.61 -3.84
CA ILE A 56 -4.04 2.26 -3.97
C ILE A 56 -2.64 2.38 -4.54
N SER A 57 -1.64 2.32 -3.66
CA SER A 57 -0.24 2.30 -4.07
C SER A 57 0.14 0.93 -4.58
N VAL A 58 0.84 0.90 -5.71
CA VAL A 58 1.31 -0.31 -6.36
C VAL A 58 2.78 -0.17 -6.67
N LYS A 59 3.54 -1.20 -6.31
CA LYS A 59 4.97 -1.31 -6.59
C LYS A 59 5.27 -2.63 -7.27
N LYS A 60 6.10 -2.60 -8.30
CA LYS A 60 6.52 -3.84 -8.97
C LYS A 60 7.63 -4.49 -8.16
N ILE A 61 7.42 -5.74 -7.73
CA ILE A 61 8.39 -6.57 -7.03
C ILE A 61 8.66 -7.81 -7.88
N ASN A 62 9.78 -7.82 -8.60
CA ASN A 62 10.12 -8.85 -9.58
C ASN A 62 9.03 -9.04 -10.64
N ASP A 63 8.43 -10.23 -10.73
CA ASP A 63 7.35 -10.60 -11.65
C ASP A 63 5.95 -10.38 -11.04
N LYS A 64 5.88 -9.78 -9.85
CA LYS A 64 4.64 -9.53 -9.12
C LYS A 64 4.47 -8.05 -8.82
N TYR A 65 3.28 -7.70 -8.37
CA TYR A 65 2.90 -6.36 -7.95
C TYR A 65 2.45 -6.40 -6.49
N LEU A 66 3.07 -5.59 -5.65
CA LEU A 66 2.61 -5.34 -4.29
C LEU A 66 1.57 -4.23 -4.35
N VAL A 67 0.37 -4.52 -3.87
CA VAL A 67 -0.77 -3.62 -3.90
C VAL A 67 -1.16 -3.28 -2.47
N VAL A 68 -1.15 -1.99 -2.16
CA VAL A 68 -1.38 -1.44 -0.82
C VAL A 68 -2.47 -0.38 -0.91
N PRO A 69 -3.75 -0.74 -0.70
CA PRO A 69 -4.82 0.22 -0.47
C PRO A 69 -4.71 0.89 0.91
N TYR A 70 -4.76 2.22 0.93
CA TYR A 70 -4.66 3.05 2.14
C TYR A 70 -5.52 4.31 2.02
N ARG A 71 -5.86 4.91 3.15
CA ARG A 71 -6.57 6.21 3.21
C ARG A 71 -5.67 7.27 3.79
N GLU A 72 -5.60 8.42 3.14
CA GLU A 72 -4.85 9.62 3.57
C GLU A 72 -5.74 10.62 4.31
N GLU A 73 -6.57 10.15 5.25
CA GLU A 73 -7.37 11.03 6.11
C GLU A 73 -6.57 11.53 7.34
N LYS A 74 -7.21 12.26 8.25
CA LYS A 74 -6.61 12.86 9.47
C LYS A 74 -5.75 11.88 10.28
N ASN A 75 -6.10 10.60 10.26
CA ASN A 75 -5.31 9.49 10.82
C ASN A 75 -5.16 8.40 9.75
N GLY A 76 -4.44 8.70 8.68
CA GLY A 76 -4.33 7.79 7.55
C GLY A 76 -3.83 6.41 7.95
N PHE A 77 -4.48 5.37 7.40
CA PHE A 77 -4.25 3.98 7.77
C PHE A 77 -4.23 3.08 6.54
N ILE A 78 -3.51 1.96 6.67
CA ILE A 78 -3.49 0.90 5.66
C ILE A 78 -4.74 0.05 5.82
N ILE A 79 -5.52 -0.10 4.74
CA ILE A 79 -6.72 -0.93 4.75
C ILE A 79 -6.30 -2.41 4.71
N THR A 80 -5.49 -2.76 3.71
CA THR A 80 -4.93 -4.10 3.51
C THR A 80 -3.68 -4.03 2.63
N ALA A 81 -3.00 -5.16 2.46
CA ALA A 81 -1.93 -5.32 1.48
C ALA A 81 -1.97 -6.74 0.91
N TYR A 82 -1.80 -6.89 -0.40
CA TYR A 82 -1.72 -8.20 -1.09
C TYR A 82 -0.75 -8.14 -2.28
N ILE A 83 -0.24 -9.30 -2.68
CA ILE A 83 0.57 -9.43 -3.90
C ILE A 83 -0.31 -9.98 -5.01
N THR A 84 -0.16 -9.46 -6.23
CA THR A 84 -0.81 -10.01 -7.42
C THR A 84 0.14 -10.07 -8.59
N LYS A 85 -0.02 -11.05 -9.48
CA LYS A 85 0.70 -11.10 -10.78
C LYS A 85 0.05 -10.22 -11.85
N LYS A 86 -1.23 -9.87 -11.68
CA LYS A 86 -2.01 -9.11 -12.64
C LYS A 86 -2.64 -7.91 -11.98
N LEU A 87 -2.38 -6.73 -12.52
CA LEU A 87 -3.13 -5.52 -12.20
C LEU A 87 -4.44 -5.56 -12.98
N ARG A 88 -5.56 -5.46 -12.27
CA ARG A 88 -6.87 -5.26 -12.91
C ARG A 88 -6.97 -3.79 -13.32
N GLY A 89 -7.62 -3.52 -14.46
CA GLY A 89 -7.76 -2.17 -15.04
C GLY A 89 -8.50 -1.22 -14.09
N ARG A 90 -7.75 -0.58 -13.20
CA ARG A 90 -8.19 0.47 -12.29
C ARG A 90 -7.77 1.82 -12.87
N GLU A 91 -8.49 2.88 -12.51
CA GLU A 91 -8.16 4.24 -12.91
C GLU A 91 -6.83 4.67 -12.27
N ILE A 92 -5.82 5.00 -13.09
CA ILE A 92 -4.51 5.48 -12.64
C ILE A 92 -4.64 6.97 -12.31
N ILE A 93 -4.32 7.34 -11.07
CA ILE A 93 -4.31 8.75 -10.64
C ILE A 93 -2.91 9.35 -10.68
N TRP A 94 -1.88 8.51 -10.55
CA TRP A 94 -0.51 8.93 -10.59
C TRP A 94 0.39 7.75 -10.97
N GLU A 95 1.41 8.01 -11.78
CA GLU A 95 2.42 7.03 -12.15
C GLU A 95 3.79 7.68 -12.00
N ALA A 96 4.71 6.98 -11.34
CA ALA A 96 6.10 7.37 -11.28
C ALA A 96 6.69 7.21 -12.67
N LYS A 97 7.04 8.32 -13.32
CA LYS A 97 7.88 8.26 -14.52
C LYS A 97 9.24 7.71 -14.12
N LYS A 98 9.57 6.52 -14.63
CA LYS A 98 10.92 5.96 -14.59
C LYS A 98 11.86 6.69 -15.53
#